data_AF-A0A417F4J0-F1
#
_entry.id   AF-A0A417F4J0-F1
#
_cell.length_a   1.000
_cell.length_b   1.000
_cell.length_c   1.000
_cell.angle_alpha   90.00
_cell.angle_beta   90.00
_cell.angle_gamma   90.00
#
_symmetry.space_group_name_H-M   'P 1'
#
loop_
_entity.id
_entity.type
_entity.pdbx_description
1 polymer ?
#
loop_
_entity_poly.entity_id
_entity_poly.type
_entity_poly.pdbx_seq_one_letter_code
_entity_poly.pdbx_strand_id
1 'polypeptide(L)'
;MSTSFRLQICENCRAYFFVFSPYYTMPNIYSFHSGKLCDFHKRRRCGRMAVPLLRTLILYCAVICAVRLMGKRQIGELDPSELVVTILVSDLAAVPMQDLGIPLLSGLVPIATLVVLEIFLSFAALKSRRFRRLLNGQPAIIIRRGQLDIGKLRQMRLTTDEVIETLRKQNVAAVSDVKYGVIEPDGTLTVILKQPQQPVTAEMLGITPKDTGLPLVVVSDGKVVPRSLELLHLSPADIERRLKNQSIAVEDVFLMTLDDCGNTFLQKKEGRA
;
A
#
# COMPACT_ATOMS: atom_id res chain seq x y z
N MET A 1 -34.13 -40.06 34.94
CA MET A 1 -34.59 -39.90 33.54
C MET A 1 -33.36 -40.08 32.67
N SER A 2 -33.22 -41.27 32.06
CA SER A 2 -31.99 -41.70 31.36
C SER A 2 -31.98 -41.17 29.93
N THR A 3 -31.07 -40.27 29.59
CA THR A 3 -30.79 -39.86 28.21
C THR A 3 -29.73 -40.76 27.60
N SER A 4 -30.16 -41.69 26.75
CA SER A 4 -29.28 -42.59 26.00
C SER A 4 -28.71 -41.86 24.78
N PHE A 5 -27.41 -41.59 24.77
CA PHE A 5 -26.69 -41.15 23.57
C PHE A 5 -26.33 -42.36 22.71
N ARG A 6 -26.81 -42.42 21.46
CA ARG A 6 -26.31 -43.36 20.46
C ARG A 6 -25.37 -42.62 19.52
N LEU A 7 -24.08 -42.92 19.62
CA LEU A 7 -23.08 -42.59 18.60
C LEU A 7 -23.27 -43.57 17.44
N GLN A 8 -23.61 -43.08 16.25
CA GLN A 8 -23.59 -43.91 15.05
C GLN A 8 -22.43 -43.44 14.18
N ILE A 9 -21.34 -44.21 14.22
CA ILE A 9 -20.11 -43.94 13.47
C ILE A 9 -20.37 -44.30 12.00
N CYS A 10 -20.22 -43.33 11.10
CA CYS A 10 -20.20 -43.57 9.65
C CYS A 10 -18.73 -43.56 9.19
N GLU A 11 -18.18 -44.75 8.93
CA GLU A 11 -16.74 -44.98 8.75
C GLU A 11 -16.13 -44.46 7.43
N ASN A 12 -16.87 -43.74 6.58
CA ASN A 12 -16.36 -43.38 5.24
C ASN A 12 -16.51 -41.91 4.83
N CYS A 13 -16.85 -41.01 5.75
CA CYS A 13 -16.85 -39.56 5.51
C CYS A 13 -16.44 -38.81 6.78
N ARG A 14 -15.18 -38.36 6.85
CA ARG A 14 -14.72 -37.40 7.87
C ARG A 14 -15.30 -36.01 7.56
N ALA A 15 -16.59 -35.84 7.81
CA ALA A 15 -17.26 -34.55 7.85
C ALA A 15 -18.22 -34.54 9.04
N TYR A 16 -17.92 -33.74 10.06
CA TYR A 16 -18.79 -33.57 11.22
C TYR A 16 -20.01 -32.74 10.80
N PHE A 17 -21.17 -33.37 10.69
CA PHE A 17 -22.45 -32.68 10.54
C PHE A 17 -23.18 -32.66 11.88
N PHE A 18 -23.26 -31.49 12.52
CA PHE A 18 -24.21 -31.25 13.60
C PHE A 18 -25.59 -31.03 12.97
N VAL A 19 -26.46 -32.03 13.03
CA VAL A 19 -27.85 -31.92 12.59
C VAL A 19 -28.70 -31.51 13.79
N PHE A 20 -29.06 -30.24 13.86
CA PHE A 20 -30.24 -29.80 14.62
C PHE A 20 -31.46 -30.02 13.73
N SER A 21 -32.42 -30.83 14.18
CA SER A 21 -33.70 -30.95 13.49
C SER A 21 -34.82 -31.20 14.49
N PRO A 22 -35.84 -30.34 14.55
CA PRO A 22 -37.15 -30.72 15.00
C PRO A 22 -38.07 -30.95 13.78
N TYR A 23 -38.62 -32.17 13.73
CA TYR A 23 -39.90 -32.56 13.16
C TYR A 23 -40.21 -32.19 11.70
N TYR A 24 -40.15 -33.17 10.79
CA TYR A 24 -41.26 -33.55 9.90
C TYR A 24 -41.01 -34.95 9.29
N THR A 25 -42.07 -35.75 9.23
CA THR A 25 -42.12 -37.18 8.89
C THR A 25 -42.04 -37.48 7.38
N MET A 26 -41.17 -38.45 7.01
CA MET A 26 -41.18 -39.53 5.95
C MET A 26 -42.21 -39.49 4.79
N PRO A 27 -41.97 -40.10 3.58
CA PRO A 27 -41.24 -41.37 3.39
C PRO A 27 -40.36 -41.56 2.11
N ASN A 28 -39.49 -42.58 2.21
CA ASN A 28 -38.99 -43.57 1.23
C ASN A 28 -39.28 -43.34 -0.28
N ILE A 29 -38.29 -43.49 -1.17
CA ILE A 29 -38.06 -44.64 -2.10
C ILE A 29 -36.77 -44.38 -2.94
N TYR A 30 -35.96 -45.43 -3.11
CA TYR A 30 -35.13 -45.81 -4.29
C TYR A 30 -33.64 -46.11 -4.07
N SER A 31 -33.35 -47.38 -4.34
CA SER A 31 -32.11 -48.15 -4.35
C SER A 31 -31.10 -47.76 -5.43
N PHE A 32 -29.82 -47.84 -5.05
CA PHE A 32 -28.74 -48.60 -5.71
C PHE A 32 -28.41 -48.35 -7.21
N HIS A 33 -27.32 -47.63 -7.48
CA HIS A 33 -26.31 -48.06 -8.46
C HIS A 33 -24.94 -47.40 -8.22
N SER A 34 -24.12 -48.09 -7.42
CA SER A 34 -22.73 -47.74 -7.15
C SER A 34 -21.84 -48.36 -8.24
N GLY A 35 -21.14 -47.54 -9.04
CA GLY A 35 -20.06 -48.08 -9.88
C GLY A 35 -19.59 -47.23 -11.06
N LYS A 36 -20.38 -46.26 -11.56
CA LYS A 36 -20.00 -45.48 -12.77
C LYS A 36 -19.82 -43.97 -12.57
N LEU A 37 -20.04 -43.42 -11.36
CA LEU A 37 -19.89 -41.98 -11.11
C LEU A 37 -18.47 -41.51 -10.74
N CYS A 38 -17.57 -42.41 -10.36
CA CYS A 38 -16.28 -42.00 -9.81
C CYS A 38 -15.29 -41.52 -10.90
N ASP A 39 -15.36 -42.09 -12.11
CA ASP A 39 -14.40 -41.77 -13.18
C ASP A 39 -14.77 -40.51 -13.98
N PHE A 40 -16.05 -40.12 -13.97
CA PHE A 40 -16.51 -38.91 -14.66
C PHE A 40 -16.16 -37.61 -13.88
N HIS A 41 -15.85 -37.73 -12.58
CA HIS A 41 -15.54 -36.60 -11.71
C HIS A 41 -14.07 -36.14 -11.74
N LYS A 42 -13.18 -36.87 -12.44
CA LYS A 42 -11.74 -36.55 -12.49
C LYS A 42 -11.37 -35.64 -13.67
N ARG A 43 -12.00 -35.80 -14.85
CA ARG A 43 -11.79 -34.91 -16.02
C ARG A 43 -12.52 -33.55 -15.94
N ARG A 44 -13.63 -33.44 -15.18
CA ARG A 44 -14.35 -32.16 -14.96
C ARG A 44 -13.80 -31.30 -13.80
N ARG A 45 -12.64 -31.64 -13.24
CA ARG A 45 -12.06 -30.93 -12.09
C ARG A 45 -11.13 -29.77 -12.49
N CYS A 46 -10.42 -29.90 -13.62
CA CYS A 46 -9.50 -28.86 -14.10
C CYS A 46 -10.24 -27.59 -14.56
N GLY A 47 -11.35 -27.75 -15.30
CA GLY A 47 -12.22 -26.62 -15.68
C GLY A 47 -12.92 -25.94 -14.48
N ARG A 48 -13.11 -26.65 -13.36
CA ARG A 48 -13.70 -26.09 -12.13
C ARG A 48 -12.73 -25.22 -11.34
N MET A 49 -11.42 -25.46 -11.44
CA MET A 49 -10.40 -24.62 -10.80
C MET A 49 -9.99 -23.42 -11.69
N ALA A 50 -10.17 -23.51 -13.01
CA ALA A 50 -9.88 -22.41 -13.93
C ALA A 50 -10.77 -21.18 -13.70
N VAL A 51 -12.06 -21.39 -13.38
CA VAL A 51 -13.02 -20.30 -13.12
C VAL A 51 -12.61 -19.43 -11.91
N PRO A 52 -12.38 -19.97 -10.69
CA PRO A 52 -11.94 -19.16 -9.55
C PRO A 52 -10.57 -18.51 -9.76
N LEU A 53 -9.64 -19.16 -10.47
CA LEU A 53 -8.35 -18.56 -10.82
C LEU A 53 -8.52 -17.33 -11.71
N LEU A 54 -9.32 -17.43 -12.78
CA LEU A 54 -9.58 -16.31 -13.68
C LEU A 54 -10.32 -15.17 -12.97
N ARG A 55 -11.31 -15.50 -12.13
CA ARG A 55 -12.04 -14.51 -11.32
C ARG A 55 -11.11 -13.73 -10.38
N THR A 56 -10.26 -14.46 -9.66
CA THR A 56 -9.24 -13.86 -8.77
C THR A 56 -8.30 -12.96 -9.55
N LEU A 57 -7.81 -13.38 -10.72
CA LEU A 57 -6.93 -12.57 -11.55
C LEU A 57 -7.60 -11.27 -12.02
N ILE A 58 -8.85 -11.35 -12.48
CA ILE A 58 -9.62 -10.18 -12.93
C ILE A 58 -9.83 -9.19 -11.78
N LEU A 59 -10.26 -9.66 -10.61
CA LEU A 59 -10.52 -8.80 -9.46
C LEU A 59 -9.23 -8.22 -8.88
N TYR A 60 -8.15 -8.99 -8.83
CA TYR A 60 -6.84 -8.48 -8.46
C TYR A 60 -6.37 -7.34 -9.38
N CYS A 61 -6.46 -7.52 -10.69
CA CYS A 61 -6.16 -6.47 -11.65
C CYS A 61 -7.07 -5.25 -11.48
N ALA A 62 -8.37 -5.46 -11.22
CA ALA A 62 -9.32 -4.38 -10.98
C ALA A 62 -8.98 -3.57 -9.72
N VAL A 63 -8.61 -4.22 -8.61
CA VAL A 63 -8.19 -3.55 -7.37
C VAL A 63 -6.89 -2.77 -7.58
N ILE A 64 -5.90 -3.34 -8.27
CA ILE A 64 -4.67 -2.61 -8.61
C ILE A 64 -4.98 -1.38 -9.47
N CYS A 65 -5.84 -1.52 -10.48
CA CYS A 65 -6.26 -0.41 -11.31
C CYS A 65 -6.98 0.65 -10.47
N ALA A 66 -7.89 0.26 -9.57
CA ALA A 66 -8.60 1.16 -8.68
C ALA A 66 -7.64 2.00 -7.82
N VAL A 67 -6.70 1.34 -7.12
CA VAL A 67 -5.66 1.96 -6.29
C VAL A 67 -4.77 2.89 -7.15
N ARG A 68 -4.32 2.44 -8.32
CA ARG A 68 -3.51 3.25 -9.25
C ARG A 68 -4.23 4.50 -9.74
N LEU A 69 -5.54 4.42 -10.01
CA LEU A 69 -6.36 5.54 -10.48
C LEU A 69 -6.63 6.58 -9.40
N MET A 70 -6.66 6.16 -8.13
CA MET A 70 -6.79 7.08 -6.99
C MET A 70 -5.57 8.00 -6.83
N GLY A 71 -4.42 7.66 -7.43
CA GLY A 71 -3.28 8.55 -7.64
C GLY A 71 -2.02 8.15 -6.88
N LYS A 72 -0.92 8.87 -7.12
CA LYS A 72 0.41 8.56 -6.57
C LYS A 72 0.58 8.84 -5.06
N ARG A 73 -0.44 9.43 -4.40
CA ARG A 73 -0.37 9.80 -2.98
C ARG A 73 -0.41 8.59 -2.04
N GLN A 74 -1.02 7.47 -2.47
CA GLN A 74 -1.24 6.28 -1.64
C GLN A 74 0.02 5.53 -1.18
N ILE A 75 1.20 5.81 -1.73
CA ILE A 75 2.42 4.99 -1.49
C ILE A 75 3.37 5.65 -0.45
N GLY A 76 3.19 6.95 -0.16
CA GLY A 76 4.08 7.69 0.76
C GLY A 76 3.58 7.70 2.20
N GLU A 77 2.30 8.03 2.39
CA GLU A 77 1.54 8.07 3.65
C GLU A 77 0.05 8.08 3.24
N LEU A 78 -0.73 7.10 3.71
CA LEU A 78 -2.15 7.00 3.36
C LEU A 78 -2.94 7.99 4.21
N ASP A 79 -3.65 8.93 3.57
CA ASP A 79 -4.62 9.76 4.27
C ASP A 79 -5.69 8.84 4.90
N PRO A 80 -6.27 9.18 6.08
CA PRO A 80 -7.27 8.33 6.74
C PRO A 80 -8.47 7.98 5.85
N SER A 81 -8.87 8.88 4.95
CA SER A 81 -9.93 8.61 3.96
C SER A 81 -9.52 7.54 2.94
N GLU A 82 -8.27 7.55 2.50
CA GLU A 82 -7.75 6.56 1.55
C GLU A 82 -7.72 5.17 2.19
N LEU A 83 -7.32 5.07 3.47
CA LEU A 83 -7.34 3.81 4.22
C LEU A 83 -8.74 3.18 4.26
N VAL A 84 -9.76 3.98 4.57
CA VAL A 84 -11.14 3.50 4.63
C VAL A 84 -11.58 2.96 3.26
N VAL A 85 -11.30 3.69 2.19
CA VAL A 85 -11.66 3.27 0.83
C VAL A 85 -10.92 2.00 0.42
N THR A 86 -9.62 1.87 0.72
CA THR A 86 -8.86 0.64 0.43
C THR A 86 -9.46 -0.58 1.14
N ILE A 87 -9.86 -0.45 2.41
CA ILE A 87 -10.50 -1.52 3.17
C ILE A 87 -11.84 -1.91 2.53
N LEU A 88 -12.66 -0.92 2.15
CA LEU A 88 -13.95 -1.17 1.49
C LEU A 88 -13.77 -1.87 0.14
N VAL A 89 -12.81 -1.44 -0.68
CA VAL A 89 -12.50 -2.07 -1.97
C VAL A 89 -12.05 -3.52 -1.78
N SER A 90 -11.22 -3.78 -0.76
CA SER A 90 -10.77 -5.13 -0.43
C SER A 90 -11.93 -6.06 -0.06
N ASP A 91 -12.86 -5.58 0.78
CA ASP A 91 -14.03 -6.35 1.21
C ASP A 91 -14.97 -6.65 0.03
N LEU A 92 -15.25 -5.63 -0.81
CA LEU A 92 -16.09 -5.77 -2.00
C LEU A 92 -15.49 -6.72 -3.05
N ALA A 93 -14.17 -6.80 -3.16
CA ALA A 93 -13.49 -7.74 -4.03
C ALA A 93 -13.56 -9.18 -3.48
N ALA A 94 -13.48 -9.36 -2.16
CA ALA A 94 -13.43 -10.68 -1.53
C ALA A 94 -14.70 -11.52 -1.75
N VAL A 95 -15.89 -10.89 -1.71
CA VAL A 95 -17.19 -11.57 -1.84
C VAL A 95 -17.31 -12.40 -3.14
N PRO A 96 -17.19 -11.82 -4.36
CA PRO A 96 -17.27 -12.59 -5.60
C PRO A 96 -16.02 -13.44 -5.91
N MET A 97 -14.92 -13.26 -5.16
CA MET A 97 -13.75 -14.16 -5.21
C MET A 97 -14.04 -15.49 -4.48
N GLN A 98 -14.72 -15.44 -3.35
CA GLN A 98 -14.99 -16.61 -2.51
C GLN A 98 -16.21 -17.39 -2.98
N ASP A 99 -17.29 -16.70 -3.35
CA ASP A 99 -18.52 -17.35 -3.79
C ASP A 99 -18.68 -17.31 -5.32
N LEU A 100 -18.54 -18.48 -5.95
CA LEU A 100 -18.70 -18.64 -7.40
C LEU A 100 -20.14 -18.45 -7.89
N GLY A 101 -21.14 -18.58 -6.99
CA GLY A 101 -22.55 -18.34 -7.29
C GLY A 101 -22.89 -16.87 -7.48
N ILE A 102 -22.05 -15.98 -6.94
CA ILE A 102 -22.21 -14.54 -7.08
C ILE A 102 -21.57 -14.08 -8.41
N PRO A 103 -22.26 -13.26 -9.22
CA PRO A 103 -21.68 -12.70 -10.44
C PRO A 103 -20.49 -11.78 -10.16
N LEU A 104 -19.43 -11.85 -10.98
CA LEU A 104 -18.26 -10.96 -10.85
C LEU A 104 -18.61 -9.46 -10.86
N LEU A 105 -19.65 -9.10 -11.61
CA LEU A 105 -20.15 -7.72 -11.70
C LEU A 105 -20.56 -7.15 -10.35
N SER A 106 -20.97 -7.98 -9.39
CA SER A 106 -21.36 -7.52 -8.07
C SER A 106 -20.18 -6.97 -7.25
N GLY A 107 -18.93 -7.33 -7.57
CA GLY A 107 -17.74 -6.69 -7.00
C GLY A 107 -17.20 -5.56 -7.87
N LEU A 108 -17.17 -5.77 -9.19
CA LEU A 108 -16.60 -4.78 -10.11
C LEU A 108 -17.37 -3.45 -10.13
N VAL A 109 -18.71 -3.50 -10.09
CA VAL A 109 -19.54 -2.28 -10.14
C VAL A 109 -19.36 -1.43 -8.87
N PRO A 110 -19.45 -1.97 -7.64
CA PRO A 110 -19.14 -1.20 -6.44
C PRO A 110 -17.72 -0.66 -6.39
N ILE A 111 -16.71 -1.46 -6.79
CA ILE A 111 -15.31 -1.01 -6.83
C ILE A 111 -15.16 0.18 -7.80
N ALA A 112 -15.68 0.06 -9.03
CA ALA A 112 -15.65 1.15 -9.99
C ALA A 112 -16.40 2.40 -9.48
N THR A 113 -17.53 2.21 -8.80
CA THR A 113 -18.30 3.30 -8.19
C THR A 113 -17.49 4.03 -7.13
N LEU A 114 -16.78 3.29 -6.25
CA LEU A 114 -15.91 3.89 -5.23
C LEU A 114 -14.75 4.68 -5.87
N VAL A 115 -14.13 4.16 -6.94
CA VAL A 115 -13.08 4.88 -7.66
C VAL A 115 -13.60 6.19 -8.25
N VAL A 116 -14.76 6.17 -8.90
CA VAL A 116 -15.37 7.38 -9.48
C VAL A 116 -15.73 8.39 -8.40
N LEU A 117 -16.28 7.91 -7.27
CA LEU A 117 -16.61 8.76 -6.14
C LEU A 117 -15.34 9.40 -5.55
N GLU A 118 -14.27 8.64 -5.37
CA GLU A 118 -13.00 9.15 -4.84
C GLU A 118 -12.40 10.24 -5.74
N ILE A 119 -12.40 10.02 -7.06
CA ILE A 119 -11.95 11.02 -8.04
C ILE A 119 -12.82 12.28 -7.95
N PHE A 120 -14.14 12.13 -7.81
CA PHE A 120 -15.05 13.25 -7.66
C PHE A 120 -14.80 14.04 -6.36
N LEU A 121 -14.61 13.35 -5.24
CA LEU A 121 -14.29 13.95 -3.94
C LEU A 121 -12.96 14.71 -4.00
N SER A 122 -11.95 14.13 -4.64
CA SER A 122 -10.64 14.75 -4.87
C SER A 122 -10.79 16.05 -5.68
N PHE A 123 -11.56 16.03 -6.77
CA PHE A 123 -11.84 17.23 -7.56
C PHE A 123 -12.61 18.30 -6.77
N ALA A 124 -13.60 17.88 -5.97
CA ALA A 124 -14.34 18.79 -5.09
C ALA A 124 -13.44 19.42 -4.02
N ALA A 125 -12.46 18.66 -3.48
CA ALA A 125 -11.48 19.15 -2.51
C ALA A 125 -10.46 20.12 -3.14
N LEU A 126 -10.16 19.95 -4.43
CA LEU A 126 -9.37 20.92 -5.19
C LEU A 126 -10.11 22.25 -5.35
N LYS A 127 -11.40 22.21 -5.66
CA LYS A 127 -12.22 23.41 -5.91
C LYS A 127 -12.62 24.15 -4.64
N SER A 128 -12.84 23.45 -3.52
CA SER A 128 -13.37 24.03 -2.29
C SER A 128 -12.47 23.81 -1.08
N ARG A 129 -11.98 24.91 -0.48
CA ARG A 129 -11.24 24.88 0.79
C ARG A 129 -12.08 24.37 1.97
N ARG A 130 -13.40 24.54 1.93
CA ARG A 130 -14.28 24.01 3.00
C ARG A 130 -14.37 22.49 2.90
N PHE A 131 -14.51 21.98 1.68
CA PHE A 131 -14.59 20.54 1.43
C PHE A 131 -13.26 19.84 1.75
N ARG A 132 -12.14 20.43 1.34
CA ARG A 132 -10.80 19.95 1.71
C ARG A 132 -10.61 19.85 3.23
N ARG A 133 -11.05 20.85 3.98
CA ARG A 133 -10.94 20.86 5.46
C ARG A 133 -11.86 19.86 6.14
N LEU A 134 -12.95 19.46 5.49
CA LEU A 134 -13.86 18.44 6.00
C LEU A 134 -13.30 17.03 5.77
N LEU A 135 -12.76 16.77 4.58
CA LEU A 135 -12.22 15.46 4.21
C LEU A 135 -10.83 15.20 4.78
N ASN A 136 -9.90 16.14 4.59
CA ASN A 136 -8.50 15.98 4.94
C ASN A 136 -8.17 16.61 6.30
N GLY A 137 -9.16 17.00 7.11
CA GLY A 137 -8.91 17.65 8.40
C GLY A 137 -8.19 19.01 8.31
N GLN A 138 -7.73 19.49 9.47
CA GLN A 138 -6.94 20.72 9.61
C GLN A 138 -5.79 20.49 10.59
N PRO A 139 -4.60 21.03 10.30
CA PRO A 139 -3.49 20.94 11.23
C PRO A 139 -3.80 21.70 12.52
N ALA A 140 -3.31 21.18 13.65
CA ALA A 140 -3.53 21.75 14.97
C ALA A 140 -2.21 21.97 15.70
N ILE A 141 -1.96 23.22 16.10
CA ILE A 141 -0.77 23.56 16.88
C ILE A 141 -1.01 23.14 18.33
N ILE A 142 -0.27 22.14 18.81
CA ILE A 142 -0.35 21.60 20.17
C ILE A 142 0.81 22.05 21.07
N ILE A 143 1.92 22.53 20.50
CA ILE A 143 3.03 23.13 21.26
C ILE A 143 3.30 24.53 20.73
N ARG A 144 3.37 25.52 21.62
CA ARG A 144 3.75 26.90 21.29
C ARG A 144 4.85 27.38 22.24
N ARG A 145 6.01 27.73 21.68
CA ARG A 145 7.17 28.28 22.40
C ARG A 145 7.61 27.44 23.62
N GLY A 146 7.43 26.12 23.53
CA GLY A 146 7.80 25.17 24.58
C GLY A 146 6.73 24.91 25.63
N GLN A 147 5.49 25.34 25.38
CA GLN A 147 4.34 25.08 26.23
C GLN A 147 3.30 24.24 25.48
N LEU A 148 2.74 23.23 26.14
CA LEU A 148 1.67 22.38 25.60
C LEU A 148 0.32 23.08 25.73
N ASP A 149 -0.48 23.04 24.66
CA ASP A 149 -1.87 23.47 24.67
C ASP A 149 -2.76 22.32 25.17
N ILE A 150 -3.00 22.29 26.48
CA ILE A 150 -3.80 21.25 27.15
C ILE A 150 -5.22 21.16 26.57
N GLY A 151 -5.79 22.30 26.15
CA GLY A 151 -7.12 22.34 25.54
C GLY A 151 -7.14 21.60 24.21
N LYS A 152 -6.13 21.83 23.37
CA LYS A 152 -5.98 21.12 22.09
C LYS A 152 -5.68 19.64 22.27
N LEU A 153 -4.82 19.28 23.21
CA LEU A 153 -4.56 17.86 23.52
C LEU A 153 -5.84 17.13 23.94
N ARG A 154 -6.67 17.74 24.79
CA ARG A 154 -7.97 17.17 25.19
C ARG A 154 -8.94 17.04 24.01
N GLN A 155 -9.03 18.05 23.15
CA GLN A 155 -9.89 18.01 21.94
C GLN A 155 -9.47 16.87 21.00
N MET A 156 -8.17 16.61 20.89
CA MET A 156 -7.60 15.61 20.00
C MET A 156 -7.40 14.25 20.66
N ARG A 157 -7.76 14.12 21.95
CA ARG A 157 -7.56 12.90 22.76
C ARG A 157 -6.10 12.43 22.80
N LEU A 158 -5.16 13.37 22.73
CA LEU A 158 -3.73 13.09 22.81
C LEU A 158 -3.27 13.14 24.25
N THR A 159 -2.53 12.12 24.66
CA THR A 159 -1.89 12.09 25.98
C THR A 159 -0.55 12.82 25.95
N THR A 160 -0.09 13.30 27.11
CA THR A 160 1.26 13.89 27.20
C THR A 160 2.34 12.85 26.87
N ASP A 161 2.13 11.59 27.24
CA ASP A 161 3.09 10.51 26.97
C ASP A 161 3.28 10.28 25.46
N GLU A 162 2.21 10.27 24.67
CA GLU A 162 2.26 10.18 23.21
C GLU A 162 3.05 11.34 22.58
N VAL A 163 2.82 12.56 23.08
CA VAL A 163 3.55 13.74 22.61
C VAL A 163 5.04 13.60 22.91
N ILE A 164 5.41 13.24 24.14
CA ILE A 164 6.81 13.07 24.54
C ILE A 164 7.48 11.91 23.79
N GLU A 165 6.78 10.79 23.58
CA GLU A 165 7.26 9.69 22.76
C GLU A 165 7.56 10.15 21.33
N THR A 166 6.66 10.92 20.73
CA THR A 166 6.83 11.40 19.35
C THR A 166 7.96 12.41 19.23
N LEU A 167 8.14 13.29 20.21
CA LEU A 167 9.31 14.17 20.28
C LEU A 167 10.62 13.36 20.33
N ARG A 168 10.68 12.30 21.14
CA ARG A 168 11.86 11.42 21.21
C ARG A 168 12.14 10.70 19.89
N LYS A 169 11.10 10.21 19.20
CA LYS A 169 11.23 9.62 17.85
C LYS A 169 11.83 10.59 16.83
N GLN A 170 11.71 11.90 17.07
CA GLN A 170 12.28 12.97 16.24
C GLN A 170 13.58 13.56 16.81
N ASN A 171 14.23 12.87 17.75
CA ASN A 171 15.47 13.32 18.41
C ASN A 171 15.32 14.63 19.20
N VAL A 172 14.12 14.93 19.70
CA VAL A 172 13.84 16.10 20.55
C VAL A 172 13.65 15.64 21.99
N ALA A 173 14.60 16.01 22.86
CA ALA A 173 14.62 15.55 24.24
C ALA A 173 13.65 16.31 25.16
N ALA A 174 13.45 17.61 24.93
CA ALA A 174 12.65 18.46 25.80
C ALA A 174 11.61 19.28 25.03
N VAL A 175 10.39 19.35 25.56
CA VAL A 175 9.32 20.20 25.03
C VAL A 175 9.75 21.66 24.99
N SER A 176 10.57 22.10 25.95
CA SER A 176 11.08 23.47 26.03
C SER A 176 11.91 23.88 24.81
N ASP A 177 12.49 22.94 24.08
CA ASP A 177 13.29 23.21 22.88
C ASP A 177 12.42 23.42 21.63
N VAL A 178 11.14 23.08 21.71
CA VAL A 178 10.18 23.19 20.61
C VAL A 178 9.64 24.62 20.51
N LYS A 179 9.73 25.22 19.32
CA LYS A 179 9.07 26.49 18.99
C LYS A 179 7.61 26.25 18.61
N TYR A 180 7.35 25.28 17.75
CA TYR A 180 6.00 24.85 17.37
C TYR A 180 5.93 23.33 17.23
N GLY A 181 4.89 22.72 17.76
CA GLY A 181 4.54 21.33 17.50
C GLY A 181 3.14 21.31 16.90
N VAL A 182 3.03 20.74 15.70
CA VAL A 182 1.80 20.75 14.89
C VAL A 182 1.39 19.32 14.62
N ILE A 183 0.17 18.95 14.99
CA ILE A 183 -0.41 17.69 14.54
C ILE A 183 -0.98 17.93 13.15
N GLU A 184 -0.47 17.19 12.19
CA GLU A 184 -0.94 17.13 10.82
C GLU A 184 -2.19 16.22 10.72
N PRO A 185 -2.97 16.31 9.63
CA PRO A 185 -4.25 15.60 9.55
C PRO A 185 -4.17 14.07 9.48
N ASP A 186 -3.02 13.54 9.07
CA ASP A 186 -2.66 12.12 9.15
C ASP A 186 -2.36 11.66 10.59
N GLY A 187 -2.36 12.59 11.55
CA GLY A 187 -2.07 12.35 12.96
C GLY A 187 -0.59 12.47 13.33
N THR A 188 0.29 12.78 12.36
CA THR A 188 1.72 12.93 12.64
C THR A 188 2.00 14.25 13.35
N LEU A 189 2.94 14.25 14.30
CA LEU A 189 3.41 15.47 14.96
C LEU A 189 4.62 16.01 14.20
N THR A 190 4.52 17.18 13.58
CA THR A 190 5.67 17.89 13.03
C THR A 190 6.21 18.90 14.04
N VAL A 191 7.53 18.94 14.21
CA VAL A 191 8.20 19.78 15.20
C VAL A 191 9.11 20.82 14.54
N ILE A 192 8.95 22.07 14.95
CA ILE A 192 9.84 23.17 14.61
C ILE A 192 10.59 23.57 15.87
N LEU A 193 11.90 23.37 15.87
CA LEU A 193 12.78 23.71 16.99
C LEU A 193 12.99 25.23 17.13
N LYS A 194 13.32 25.66 18.35
CA LYS A 194 13.82 27.02 18.61
C LYS A 194 15.15 27.22 17.89
N GLN A 195 15.45 28.47 17.52
CA GLN A 195 16.64 28.81 16.72
C GLN A 195 17.96 28.24 17.29
N PRO A 196 18.25 28.30 18.61
CA PRO A 196 19.49 27.75 19.15
C PRO A 196 19.61 26.22 19.05
N GLN A 197 18.49 25.52 18.83
CA GLN A 197 18.41 24.06 18.77
C GLN A 197 18.29 23.54 17.33
N GLN A 198 18.23 24.43 16.32
CA GLN A 198 18.22 24.02 14.93
C GLN A 198 19.62 23.59 14.49
N PRO A 199 19.74 22.58 13.59
CA PRO A 199 21.02 22.23 12.99
C PRO A 199 21.66 23.43 12.30
N VAL A 200 22.98 23.54 12.39
CA VAL A 200 23.74 24.61 11.74
C VAL A 200 23.68 24.44 10.23
N THR A 201 23.31 25.50 9.50
CA THR A 201 23.33 25.50 8.04
C THR A 201 24.72 25.91 7.52
N ALA A 202 25.06 25.50 6.29
CA ALA A 202 26.34 25.89 5.68
C ALA A 202 26.47 27.43 5.54
N GLU A 203 25.35 28.12 5.29
CA GLU A 203 25.28 29.59 5.25
C GLU A 203 25.70 30.24 6.59
N MET A 204 25.27 29.68 7.72
CA MET A 204 25.67 30.16 9.06
C MET A 204 27.18 30.02 9.30
N LEU A 205 27.84 29.07 8.63
CA LEU A 205 29.28 28.85 8.70
C LEU A 205 30.06 29.64 7.63
N GLY A 206 29.37 30.36 6.74
CA GLY A 206 30.00 31.03 5.60
C GLY A 206 30.59 30.06 4.58
N ILE A 207 30.10 28.81 4.54
CA ILE A 207 30.55 27.77 3.61
C ILE A 207 29.57 27.69 2.44
N THR A 208 30.09 27.69 1.21
CA THR A 208 29.31 27.39 0.01
C THR A 208 29.56 25.94 -0.39
N PRO A 209 28.70 24.98 0.02
CA PRO A 209 28.88 23.60 -0.39
C PRO A 209 28.77 23.52 -1.92
N LYS A 210 29.59 22.65 -2.52
CA LYS A 210 29.50 22.37 -3.95
C LYS A 210 28.12 21.75 -4.23
N ASP A 211 27.44 22.24 -5.26
CA ASP A 211 26.18 21.67 -5.70
C ASP A 211 26.39 20.19 -6.05
N THR A 212 25.58 19.34 -5.43
CA THR A 212 25.51 17.92 -5.74
C THR A 212 24.23 17.74 -6.53
N GLY A 213 24.39 17.47 -7.81
CA GLY A 213 23.28 17.29 -8.73
C GLY A 213 22.35 16.15 -8.34
N LEU A 214 21.25 15.99 -9.06
CA LEU A 214 20.31 14.89 -8.84
C LEU A 214 20.82 13.62 -9.54
N PRO A 215 21.30 12.58 -8.81
CA PRO A 215 21.77 11.36 -9.45
C PRO A 215 20.61 10.62 -10.09
N LEU A 216 20.65 10.48 -11.42
CA LEU A 216 19.71 9.70 -12.20
C LEU A 216 20.33 8.37 -12.59
N VAL A 217 19.58 7.28 -12.45
CA VAL A 217 20.01 5.95 -12.89
C VAL A 217 20.00 5.91 -14.41
N VAL A 218 21.18 5.89 -15.03
CA VAL A 218 21.35 5.86 -16.49
C VAL A 218 21.55 4.44 -17.03
N VAL A 219 22.08 3.52 -16.21
CA VAL A 219 22.16 2.09 -16.52
C VAL A 219 21.72 1.29 -15.30
N SER A 220 20.82 0.32 -15.50
CA SER A 220 20.38 -0.64 -14.48
C SER A 220 20.43 -2.04 -15.07
N ASP A 221 21.10 -2.97 -14.39
CA ASP A 221 21.20 -4.39 -14.77
C ASP A 221 21.69 -4.63 -16.21
N GLY A 222 22.54 -3.74 -16.70
CA GLY A 222 23.12 -3.77 -18.02
C GLY A 222 22.22 -3.24 -19.13
N LYS A 223 21.16 -2.50 -18.78
CA LYS A 223 20.28 -1.82 -19.72
C LYS A 223 20.28 -0.32 -19.46
N VAL A 224 20.40 0.45 -20.52
CA VAL A 224 20.27 1.91 -20.47
C VAL A 224 18.82 2.29 -20.14
N VAL A 225 18.64 3.31 -19.31
CA VAL A 225 17.32 3.84 -18.93
C VAL A 225 17.04 5.11 -19.75
N PRO A 226 16.23 5.06 -20.83
CA PRO A 226 16.09 6.19 -21.76
C PRO A 226 15.52 7.44 -21.10
N ARG A 227 14.54 7.27 -20.20
CA ARG A 227 13.90 8.36 -19.48
C ARG A 227 14.91 9.20 -18.68
N SER A 228 15.90 8.56 -18.07
CA SER A 228 16.94 9.27 -17.31
C SER A 228 17.88 10.05 -18.23
N LEU A 229 18.13 9.54 -19.43
CA LEU A 229 18.94 10.23 -20.44
C LEU A 229 18.23 11.44 -21.03
N GLU A 230 16.92 11.33 -21.29
CA GLU A 230 16.09 12.46 -21.72
C GLU A 230 16.14 13.61 -20.71
N LEU A 231 16.08 13.29 -19.42
CA LEU A 231 16.17 14.27 -18.33
C LEU A 231 17.55 14.94 -18.22
N LEU A 232 18.61 14.23 -18.60
CA LEU A 232 19.98 14.76 -18.63
C LEU A 232 20.35 15.38 -19.99
N HIS A 233 19.43 15.38 -20.96
CA HIS A 233 19.70 15.77 -22.35
C HIS A 233 20.88 15.02 -22.99
N LEU A 234 21.04 13.74 -22.62
CA LEU A 234 22.10 12.87 -23.12
C LEU A 234 21.55 11.84 -24.11
N SER A 235 22.41 11.41 -25.03
CA SER A 235 22.12 10.31 -25.93
C SER A 235 22.65 8.98 -25.36
N PRO A 236 22.08 7.82 -25.75
CA PRO A 236 22.63 6.52 -25.38
C PRO A 236 24.11 6.35 -25.77
N ALA A 237 24.52 6.97 -26.88
CA ALA A 237 25.90 6.97 -27.35
C ALA A 237 26.87 7.68 -26.37
N ASP A 238 26.39 8.65 -25.58
CA ASP A 238 27.20 9.32 -24.57
C ASP A 238 27.56 8.39 -23.41
N ILE A 239 26.64 7.51 -23.03
CA ILE A 239 26.87 6.50 -22.00
C ILE A 239 27.82 5.42 -22.51
N GLU A 240 27.60 4.92 -23.72
CA GLU A 240 28.48 3.94 -24.36
C GLU A 240 29.92 4.47 -24.48
N ARG A 241 30.07 5.74 -24.88
CA ARG A 241 31.39 6.40 -24.96
C ARG A 241 32.08 6.47 -23.60
N ARG A 242 31.35 6.84 -22.55
CA ARG A 242 31.88 6.92 -21.17
C ARG A 242 32.31 5.56 -20.65
N LEU A 243 31.53 4.51 -20.92
CA LEU A 243 31.83 3.14 -20.51
C LEU A 243 33.00 2.55 -21.30
N LYS A 244 33.08 2.86 -22.61
CA LYS A 244 34.21 2.46 -23.46
C LYS A 244 35.53 3.06 -23.01
N ASN A 245 35.54 4.31 -22.56
CA ASN A 245 36.73 4.95 -21.99
C ASN A 245 37.24 4.24 -20.71
N GLN A 246 36.39 3.46 -20.05
CA GLN A 246 36.74 2.68 -18.86
C GLN A 246 36.89 1.17 -19.16
N SER A 247 36.80 0.76 -20.44
CA SER A 247 36.85 -0.64 -20.89
C SER A 247 35.76 -1.52 -20.26
N ILE A 248 34.54 -0.99 -20.12
CA ILE A 248 33.40 -1.69 -19.53
C ILE A 248 32.28 -1.80 -20.57
N ALA A 249 31.73 -2.99 -20.78
CA ALA A 249 30.52 -3.14 -21.60
C ALA A 249 29.29 -2.72 -20.81
N VAL A 250 28.28 -2.16 -21.48
CA VAL A 250 27.01 -1.77 -20.84
C VAL A 250 26.41 -2.97 -20.07
N GLU A 251 26.49 -4.16 -20.65
CA GLU A 251 25.94 -5.41 -20.12
C GLU A 251 26.54 -5.82 -18.77
N ASP A 252 27.79 -5.44 -18.49
CA ASP A 252 28.53 -5.75 -17.27
C ASP A 252 28.25 -4.74 -16.15
N VAL A 253 27.50 -3.69 -16.42
CA VAL A 253 27.14 -2.66 -15.44
C VAL A 253 25.92 -3.13 -14.65
N PHE A 254 26.05 -3.20 -13.33
CA PHE A 254 24.90 -3.42 -12.45
C PHE A 254 24.13 -2.13 -12.23
N LEU A 255 24.85 -1.04 -11.91
CA LEU A 255 24.26 0.27 -11.68
C LEU A 255 25.20 1.36 -12.19
N MET A 256 24.67 2.32 -12.93
CA MET A 256 25.34 3.57 -13.23
C MET A 256 24.40 4.72 -12.95
N THR A 257 24.85 5.69 -12.14
CA THR A 257 24.14 6.95 -11.95
C THR A 257 24.96 8.11 -12.49
N LEU A 258 24.26 9.11 -13.01
CA LEU A 258 24.83 10.35 -13.49
C LEU A 258 23.95 11.50 -13.00
N ASP A 259 24.57 12.54 -12.47
CA ASP A 259 23.88 13.78 -12.14
C ASP A 259 24.14 14.88 -13.18
N ASP A 260 23.38 15.97 -13.08
CA ASP A 260 23.50 17.18 -13.91
C ASP A 260 24.81 17.96 -13.66
N CYS A 261 25.48 17.68 -12.54
CA CYS A 261 26.83 18.17 -12.24
C CYS A 261 27.95 17.32 -12.86
N GLY A 262 27.61 16.21 -13.53
CA GLY A 262 28.54 15.29 -14.17
C GLY A 262 29.20 14.25 -13.25
N ASN A 263 28.84 14.21 -11.96
CA ASN A 263 29.30 13.17 -11.05
C ASN A 263 28.70 11.82 -11.48
N THR A 264 29.56 10.81 -11.56
CA THR A 264 29.19 9.48 -12.03
C THR A 264 29.49 8.47 -10.93
N PHE A 265 28.52 7.60 -10.62
CA PHE A 265 28.76 6.40 -9.83
C PHE A 265 28.56 5.18 -10.72
N LEU A 266 29.45 4.19 -10.61
CA LEU A 266 29.42 2.99 -11.44
C LEU A 266 29.73 1.76 -10.59
N GLN A 267 28.83 0.78 -10.64
CA GLN A 267 28.97 -0.54 -10.04
C GLN A 267 28.88 -1.60 -11.14
N LYS A 268 29.89 -2.47 -11.23
CA LYS A 268 29.88 -3.65 -12.11
C LYS A 268 29.05 -4.77 -11.48
N LYS A 269 28.53 -5.66 -12.32
CA LYS A 269 27.98 -6.95 -11.88
C LYS A 269 29.11 -7.75 -11.23
N GLU A 270 28.87 -8.29 -10.04
CA GLU A 270 29.76 -9.29 -9.48
C GLU A 270 29.73 -10.52 -10.41
N GLY A 271 30.91 -11.07 -10.71
CA GLY A 271 31.02 -12.22 -11.60
C GLY A 271 30.11 -13.35 -11.12
N ARG A 272 29.35 -13.96 -12.03
CA ARG A 272 28.77 -15.29 -11.77
C ARG A 272 29.93 -16.21 -11.40
N ALA A 273 30.02 -16.56 -10.11
CA ALA A 273 30.81 -17.70 -9.66
C ALA A 273 30.28 -18.99 -10.31
#